data_AF-A0A0C2BFQ0-F1
#
_entry.id   AF-A0A0C2BFQ0-F1
#
_cell.length_a   1.000
_cell.length_b   1.000
_cell.length_c   1.000
_cell.angle_alpha   90.00
_cell.angle_beta   90.00
_cell.angle_gamma   90.00
#
_symmetry.space_group_name_H-M   'P 1'
#
loop_
_entity.id
_entity.type
_entity.pdbx_description
1 polymer ?
#
loop_
_entity_poly.entity_id
_entity_poly.type
_entity_poly.pdbx_seq_one_letter_code
_entity_poly.pdbx_strand_id
1 'polypeptide(L)'
;DSIEKDQTLYYTVQLVDLFRAVPGEKWETKEGITIEVTHKIDEDKCRKSEAGDTIHQQYVLHLEDGTFVDSSFSRNAPFIFQLNRG
;
A
#
# COMPACT_ATOMS: atom_id res chain seq x y z
N ASP A 1 -4.40 32.27 -1.09
CA ASP A 1 -5.71 32.22 -0.42
C ASP A 1 -5.82 33.31 0.61
N SER A 2 -6.75 34.24 0.39
CA SER A 2 -6.98 35.43 1.21
C SER A 2 -7.83 35.10 2.45
N ILE A 3 -7.34 34.18 3.29
CA ILE A 3 -7.98 33.84 4.56
C ILE A 3 -7.44 34.79 5.62
N GLU A 4 -8.32 35.56 6.26
CA GLU A 4 -7.95 36.52 7.29
C GLU A 4 -7.94 35.88 8.68
N LYS A 5 -7.19 36.51 9.59
CA LYS A 5 -7.15 36.10 10.99
C LYS A 5 -8.56 36.24 11.60
N ASP A 6 -8.99 35.23 12.35
CA ASP A 6 -10.27 35.16 13.07
C ASP A 6 -11.52 35.09 12.16
N GLN A 7 -11.33 34.84 10.86
CA GLN A 7 -12.42 34.62 9.92
C GLN A 7 -13.10 33.25 10.18
N THR A 8 -14.42 33.27 10.39
CA THR A 8 -15.22 32.03 10.45
C THR A 8 -15.44 31.50 9.04
N LEU A 9 -15.14 30.22 8.84
CA LEU A 9 -15.25 29.55 7.55
C LEU A 9 -16.42 28.57 7.57
N TYR A 10 -17.20 28.57 6.49
CA TYR A 10 -18.33 27.66 6.30
C TYR A 10 -18.00 26.71 5.17
N TYR A 11 -18.02 25.41 5.45
CA TYR A 11 -17.74 24.36 4.48
C TYR A 11 -18.91 23.39 4.39
N THR A 12 -19.25 22.99 3.17
CA THR A 12 -20.07 21.79 2.95
C THR A 12 -19.11 20.65 2.67
N VAL A 13 -19.04 19.68 3.57
CA VAL A 13 -18.15 18.52 3.46
C VAL A 13 -19.00 17.29 3.17
N GLN A 14 -18.64 16.55 2.12
CA GLN A 14 -19.22 15.24 1.82
C GLN A 14 -18.11 14.19 1.90
N LEU A 15 -18.32 13.19 2.75
CA LEU A 15 -17.46 12.00 2.78
C LEU A 15 -17.88 11.08 1.62
N VAL A 16 -17.00 10.91 0.64
CA VAL A 16 -17.25 10.06 -0.54
C VAL A 16 -16.86 8.62 -0.27
N ASP A 17 -15.66 8.41 0.28
CA ASP A 17 -15.15 7.11 0.68
C ASP A 17 -14.18 7.27 1.86
N LEU A 18 -14.09 6.25 2.70
CA LEU A 18 -13.19 6.22 3.84
C LEU A 18 -12.57 4.82 3.97
N PHE A 19 -11.38 4.67 3.43
CA PHE A 19 -10.56 3.50 3.72
C PHE A 19 -10.05 3.54 5.16
N ARG A 20 -10.44 2.55 5.97
CA ARG A 20 -9.95 2.38 7.34
C ARG A 20 -8.81 1.38 7.34
N ALA A 21 -7.58 1.88 7.38
CA ALA A 21 -6.39 1.04 7.48
C ALA A 21 -6.41 0.22 8.78
N VAL A 22 -5.90 -1.02 8.73
CA VAL A 22 -5.66 -1.85 9.91
C VAL A 22 -4.16 -2.13 9.98
N PRO A 23 -3.35 -1.24 10.57
CA PRO A 23 -1.90 -1.41 10.59
C PRO A 23 -1.49 -2.73 11.26
N GLY A 24 -0.43 -3.34 10.75
CA GLY A 24 0.19 -4.54 11.29
C GLY A 24 1.60 -4.26 11.82
N GLU A 25 2.45 -5.28 11.76
CA GLU A 25 3.84 -5.19 12.22
C GLU A 25 4.70 -4.39 11.24
N LYS A 26 5.76 -3.76 11.78
CA LYS A 26 6.85 -3.14 11.05
C LYS A 26 8.16 -3.72 11.53
N TRP A 27 9.00 -4.19 10.62
CA TRP A 27 10.29 -4.78 10.95
C TRP A 27 11.33 -4.49 9.89
N GLU A 28 12.60 -4.68 10.25
CA GLU A 28 13.74 -4.58 9.34
C GLU A 28 14.39 -5.97 9.20
N THR A 29 14.71 -6.37 7.98
CA THR A 29 15.42 -7.63 7.72
C THR A 29 16.91 -7.46 8.04
N LYS A 30 17.62 -8.58 8.19
CA LYS A 30 19.09 -8.56 8.35
C LYS A 30 19.84 -7.94 7.17
N GLU A 31 19.17 -7.83 6.03
CA GLU A 31 19.68 -7.26 4.77
C GLU A 31 19.39 -5.75 4.66
N GLY A 32 18.76 -5.14 5.68
CA GLY A 32 18.42 -3.72 5.72
C GLY A 32 17.11 -3.36 5.02
N ILE A 33 16.27 -4.34 4.69
CA ILE A 33 14.96 -4.10 4.07
C ILE A 33 13.94 -3.79 5.17
N THR A 34 13.33 -2.61 5.14
CA THR A 34 12.20 -2.27 6.02
C THR A 34 10.89 -2.74 5.39
N ILE A 35 10.11 -3.50 6.14
CA ILE A 35 8.77 -3.96 5.74
C ILE A 35 7.75 -3.41 6.73
N GLU A 36 6.66 -2.85 6.21
CA GLU A 36 5.56 -2.28 7.00
C GLU A 36 4.22 -2.82 6.48
N VAL A 37 3.45 -3.45 7.36
CA VAL A 37 2.09 -3.90 7.03
C VAL A 37 1.11 -2.75 7.24
N THR A 38 0.63 -2.16 6.15
CA THR A 38 -0.30 -1.02 6.18
C THR A 38 -1.76 -1.43 6.41
N HIS A 39 -2.12 -2.66 6.02
CA HIS A 39 -3.43 -3.25 6.24
C HIS A 39 -3.31 -4.77 6.45
N LYS A 40 -3.43 -5.24 7.69
CA LYS A 40 -3.37 -6.66 8.04
C LYS A 40 -4.68 -7.37 7.65
N ILE A 41 -4.55 -8.65 7.35
CA ILE A 41 -5.69 -9.56 7.17
C ILE A 41 -5.98 -10.18 8.54
N ASP A 42 -7.27 -10.29 8.90
CA ASP A 42 -7.68 -10.97 10.12
C ASP A 42 -7.15 -12.41 10.15
N GLU A 43 -6.70 -12.90 11.32
CA GLU A 43 -6.03 -14.20 11.43
C GLU A 43 -6.90 -15.37 10.97
N ASP A 44 -8.21 -15.31 11.21
CA ASP A 44 -9.18 -16.32 10.80
C ASP A 44 -9.35 -16.41 9.26
N LYS A 45 -8.99 -15.35 8.54
CA LYS A 45 -9.06 -15.25 7.07
C LYS A 45 -7.67 -15.33 6.42
N CYS A 46 -6.61 -15.30 7.21
CA CYS A 46 -5.24 -15.23 6.72
C CYS A 46 -4.77 -16.59 6.25
N ARG A 47 -4.78 -16.80 4.93
CA ARG A 47 -4.09 -17.92 4.29
C ARG A 47 -2.75 -17.42 3.75
N LYS A 48 -1.65 -17.94 4.30
CA LYS A 48 -0.30 -17.66 3.79
C LYS A 48 -0.06 -18.44 2.49
N SER A 49 0.63 -17.81 1.56
CA SER A 49 1.08 -18.46 0.32
C SER A 49 2.15 -19.51 0.61
N GLU A 50 2.18 -20.56 -0.21
CA GLU A 50 3.12 -21.67 -0.13
C GLU A 50 3.97 -21.79 -1.40
N ALA A 51 5.05 -22.55 -1.33
CA ALA A 51 5.93 -22.77 -2.47
C ALA A 51 5.16 -23.41 -3.64
N GLY A 52 5.33 -22.85 -4.84
CA GLY A 52 4.59 -23.25 -6.04
C GLY A 52 3.27 -22.52 -6.27
N ASP A 53 2.76 -21.75 -5.30
CA ASP A 53 1.58 -20.91 -5.51
C ASP A 53 1.84 -19.85 -6.58
N THR A 54 0.80 -19.51 -7.33
CA THR A 54 0.83 -18.41 -8.29
C THR A 54 0.35 -17.13 -7.60
N ILE A 55 1.24 -16.15 -7.51
CA ILE A 55 1.01 -14.86 -6.85
C ILE A 55 0.64 -13.82 -7.91
N HIS A 56 -0.44 -13.09 -7.67
CA HIS A 56 -0.85 -11.93 -8.47
C HIS A 56 -0.62 -10.67 -7.63
N GLN A 57 0.46 -9.96 -7.89
CA GLN A 57 0.87 -8.80 -7.10
C GLN A 57 0.57 -7.50 -7.83
N GLN A 58 -0.07 -6.56 -7.14
CA GLN A 58 -0.10 -5.16 -7.53
C GLN A 58 1.02 -4.40 -6.81
N TYR A 59 1.72 -3.53 -7.52
CA TYR A 59 2.80 -2.74 -6.96
C TYR A 59 2.93 -1.36 -7.60
N VAL A 60 3.57 -0.48 -6.86
CA VAL A 60 4.07 0.82 -7.33
C VAL A 60 5.49 0.97 -6.80
N LEU A 61 6.43 1.27 -7.67
CA LEU A 61 7.85 1.41 -7.33
C LEU A 61 8.30 2.86 -7.54
N HIS A 62 8.93 3.40 -6.50
CA HIS A 62 9.57 4.70 -6.53
C HIS A 62 11.00 4.57 -5.98
N LEU A 63 11.86 5.51 -6.38
CA LEU A 63 13.13 5.76 -5.70
C LEU A 63 12.89 6.47 -4.37
N GLU A 64 13.94 6.55 -3.53
CA GLU A 64 13.88 7.20 -2.21
C GLU A 64 13.50 8.68 -2.28
N ASP A 65 13.85 9.36 -3.37
CA ASP A 65 13.49 10.76 -3.61
C ASP A 65 12.05 10.95 -4.12
N GLY A 66 11.30 9.86 -4.26
CA GLY A 66 9.93 9.85 -4.77
C GLY A 66 9.82 9.78 -6.28
N THR A 67 10.93 9.67 -7.03
CA THR A 67 10.89 9.50 -8.48
C THR A 67 10.19 8.19 -8.84
N PHE A 68 9.16 8.27 -9.68
CA PHE A 68 8.45 7.10 -10.19
C PHE A 68 9.34 6.25 -11.09
N VAL A 69 9.34 4.93 -10.85
CA VAL A 69 10.07 3.96 -11.69
C VAL A 69 9.09 3.13 -12.50
N ASP A 70 8.13 2.47 -11.83
CA ASP A 70 7.18 1.57 -12.47
C ASP A 70 5.93 1.29 -11.64
N SER A 71 4.85 0.83 -12.28
CA SER A 71 3.65 0.34 -11.61
C SER A 71 2.93 -0.74 -12.42
N SER A 72 2.35 -1.72 -11.73
CA SER A 72 1.42 -2.67 -12.35
C SER A 72 0.11 -2.01 -12.81
N PHE A 73 -0.32 -0.93 -12.14
CA PHE A 73 -1.54 -0.19 -12.49
C PHE A 73 -1.40 0.56 -13.81
N SER A 74 -0.23 1.09 -14.13
CA SER A 74 0.00 1.80 -15.41
C SER A 74 -0.13 0.87 -16.62
N ARG A 75 0.17 -0.42 -16.45
CA ARG A 75 -0.02 -1.46 -17.46
C ARG A 75 -1.39 -2.13 -17.42
N ASN A 76 -2.22 -1.79 -16.44
CA ASN A 76 -3.50 -2.45 -16.17
C ASN A 76 -3.37 -3.98 -16.05
N ALA A 77 -2.24 -4.45 -15.51
CA ALA A 77 -1.95 -5.88 -15.38
C ALA A 77 -1.08 -6.16 -14.13
N PRO A 78 -1.48 -7.10 -13.26
CA PRO A 78 -0.66 -7.48 -12.11
C PRO A 78 0.62 -8.17 -12.55
N PHE A 79 1.61 -8.19 -11.68
CA PHE A 79 2.76 -9.05 -11.86
C PHE A 79 2.46 -10.45 -11.34
N ILE A 80 2.61 -11.44 -12.22
CA ILE A 80 2.22 -12.82 -11.96
C ILE A 80 3.49 -13.67 -11.94
N PHE A 81 3.75 -14.35 -10.82
CA PHE A 81 4.91 -15.23 -10.65
C PHE A 81 4.59 -16.42 -9.74
N GLN A 82 5.43 -17.45 -9.80
CA GLN A 82 5.32 -18.59 -8.89
C GLN A 82 6.29 -18.47 -7.72
N LEU A 83 5.77 -18.67 -6.51
CA LEU A 83 6.55 -18.52 -5.30
C LEU A 83 7.62 -19.63 -5.19
N ASN A 84 8.84 -19.25 -4.85
CA ASN A 84 9.98 -20.15 -4.62
C ASN A 84 10.40 -21.00 -5.86
N ARG A 85 10.40 -20.37 -7.05
CA ARG A 85 10.90 -20.98 -8.30
C ARG A 85 12.01 -20.17 -8.98
N GLY A 86 12.67 -19.29 -8.22
CA GLY A 86 13.80 -18.46 -8.65
C GLY A 86 15.14 -19.06 -8.27
#